data_AF-A0A2G7GYN8-F1
#
_entry.id   AF-A0A2G7GYN8-F1
#
_cell.length_a   1.000
_cell.length_b   1.000
_cell.length_c   1.000
_cell.angle_alpha   90.00
_cell.angle_beta   90.00
_cell.angle_gamma   90.00
#
_symmetry.space_group_name_H-M   'P 1'
#
loop_
_entity.id
_entity.type
_entity.pdbx_description
1 polymer ?
#
loop_
_entity_poly.entity_id
_entity_poly.type
_entity_poly.pdbx_seq_one_letter_code
_entity_poly.pdbx_strand_id
1 'polypeptide(L)'
;MTLLKLTLGAACLLALAYFQWTPGEWPVRLLTWVLLTLLADEFGGWFGYAGLLLGGVGYLSPVEPPAEWLIILPLVGGALMGTLLLKHSGGLFVLPFAGVLFAAVLIGVGRFGTVLDPQMTLPGNPEFQRNAIMAMLIALSVSAVRQLTELILRRRRMRAPTATIG
;
A
#
# COMPACT_ATOMS: atom_id res chain seq x y z
N MET A 1 4.82 -4.67 23.17
CA MET A 1 4.97 -4.29 21.74
C MET A 1 3.65 -4.23 20.96
N THR A 2 2.49 -4.49 21.58
CA THR A 2 1.17 -4.45 20.94
C THR A 2 0.58 -3.03 20.87
N LEU A 3 0.67 -2.25 21.96
CA LEU A 3 0.10 -0.89 22.01
C LEU A 3 0.71 0.05 20.97
N LEU A 4 2.04 0.09 20.84
CA LEU A 4 2.73 0.94 19.86
C LEU A 4 2.33 0.61 18.42
N LYS A 5 2.17 -0.68 18.09
CA LYS A 5 1.71 -1.11 16.76
C LYS A 5 0.28 -0.65 16.51
N LEU A 6 -0.60 -0.82 17.50
CA LEU A 6 -1.97 -0.36 17.41
C LEU A 6 -2.06 1.16 17.22
N THR A 7 -1.27 1.94 17.98
CA THR A 7 -1.28 3.40 17.85
C THR A 7 -0.73 3.88 16.51
N LEU A 8 0.33 3.25 16.00
CA LEU A 8 0.90 3.62 14.70
C LEU A 8 -0.02 3.20 13.54
N GLY A 9 -0.58 1.98 13.59
CA GLY A 9 -1.57 1.52 12.62
C GLY A 9 -2.82 2.42 12.60
N ALA A 10 -3.35 2.76 13.78
CA ALA A 10 -4.46 3.70 13.91
C ALA A 10 -4.10 5.10 13.39
N ALA A 11 -2.89 5.60 13.67
CA ALA A 11 -2.43 6.88 13.13
C ALA A 11 -2.37 6.88 11.60
N CYS A 12 -1.89 5.79 10.98
CA CYS A 12 -1.92 5.64 9.52
C CYS A 12 -3.36 5.66 8.97
N LEU A 13 -4.29 4.96 9.62
CA LEU A 13 -5.70 4.96 9.20
C LEU A 13 -6.37 6.33 9.38
N LEU A 14 -6.12 7.03 10.49
CA LEU A 14 -6.66 8.37 10.73
C LEU A 14 -6.11 9.38 9.72
N ALA A 15 -4.80 9.33 9.44
CA ALA A 15 -4.18 10.16 8.41
C ALA A 15 -4.79 9.84 7.03
N LEU A 16 -4.99 8.56 6.71
CA LEU A 16 -5.59 8.15 5.46
C LEU A 16 -7.03 8.63 5.34
N ALA A 17 -7.85 8.44 6.37
CA ALA A 17 -9.23 8.92 6.41
C ALA A 17 -9.28 10.45 6.24
N TYR A 18 -8.38 11.19 6.89
CA TYR A 18 -8.26 12.63 6.72
C TYR A 18 -7.98 13.00 5.25
N PHE A 19 -6.95 12.41 4.62
CA PHE A 19 -6.61 12.71 3.23
C PHE A 19 -7.70 12.33 2.23
N GLN A 20 -8.45 11.26 2.49
CA GLN A 20 -9.57 10.85 1.62
C GLN A 20 -10.80 11.75 1.80
N TRP A 21 -11.01 12.28 3.00
CA TRP A 21 -12.12 13.17 3.32
C TRP A 21 -11.88 14.61 2.86
N THR A 22 -10.66 15.13 3.03
CA THR A 22 -10.34 16.52 2.69
C THR A 22 -10.29 16.74 1.18
N PRO A 23 -10.83 17.84 0.65
CA PRO A 23 -10.71 18.21 -0.76
C PRO A 23 -9.24 18.24 -1.17
N GLY A 24 -8.91 17.61 -2.30
CA GLY A 24 -7.54 17.53 -2.78
C GLY A 24 -7.49 16.86 -4.14
N GLU A 25 -6.43 17.15 -4.90
CA GLU A 25 -6.24 16.58 -6.22
C GLU A 25 -6.06 15.06 -6.15
N TRP A 26 -6.58 14.37 -7.16
CA TRP A 26 -6.50 12.91 -7.25
C TRP A 26 -5.07 12.35 -7.18
N PRO A 27 -3.99 13.01 -7.67
CA PRO A 27 -2.63 12.45 -7.59
C PRO A 27 -2.16 12.31 -6.15
N VAL A 28 -2.45 13.31 -5.31
CA VAL A 28 -2.10 13.32 -3.88
C VAL A 28 -2.93 12.28 -3.14
N ARG A 29 -4.22 12.17 -3.45
CA ARG A 29 -5.11 11.13 -2.88
C ARG A 29 -4.65 9.72 -3.23
N LEU A 30 -4.24 9.49 -4.47
CA LEU A 30 -3.69 8.22 -4.93
C LEU A 30 -2.39 7.88 -4.21
N LEU A 31 -1.43 8.82 -4.17
CA LEU A 31 -0.14 8.63 -3.51
C LEU A 31 -0.34 8.28 -2.03
N THR A 32 -1.12 9.10 -1.31
CA THR A 32 -1.37 8.90 0.12
C THR A 32 -2.15 7.62 0.38
N TRP A 33 -3.10 7.25 -0.48
CA TRP A 33 -3.85 6.01 -0.35
C TRP A 33 -2.95 4.78 -0.47
N VAL A 34 -2.17 4.66 -1.54
CA VAL A 34 -1.26 3.53 -1.74
C VAL A 34 -0.22 3.47 -0.62
N LEU A 35 0.40 4.61 -0.28
CA LEU A 35 1.45 4.70 0.73
C LEU A 35 0.94 4.30 2.12
N LEU A 36 -0.12 4.97 2.59
CA LEU A 36 -0.63 4.76 3.94
C LEU A 36 -1.29 3.40 4.09
N THR A 37 -1.93 2.86 3.04
CA THR A 37 -2.49 1.50 3.07
C THR A 37 -1.38 0.46 3.28
N LEU A 38 -0.30 0.53 2.51
CA LEU A 38 0.80 -0.42 2.61
C LEU A 38 1.64 -0.23 3.89
N LEU A 39 1.73 0.98 4.43
CA LEU A 39 2.36 1.23 5.72
C LEU A 39 1.49 0.76 6.89
N ALA A 40 0.17 1.01 6.84
CA ALA A 40 -0.77 0.55 7.85
C ALA A 40 -0.71 -0.97 8.02
N ASP A 41 -0.59 -1.69 6.90
CA ASP A 41 -0.40 -3.15 6.86
C ASP A 41 0.75 -3.67 7.75
N GLU A 42 1.85 -2.92 7.86
CA GLU A 42 3.02 -3.31 8.67
C GLU A 42 2.71 -3.38 10.18
N PHE A 43 1.63 -2.76 10.62
CA PHE A 43 1.26 -2.66 12.04
C PHE A 43 0.24 -3.70 12.50
N GLY A 44 -0.17 -4.63 11.64
CA GLY A 44 -1.06 -5.72 12.06
C GLY A 44 -1.79 -6.47 10.96
N GLY A 45 -1.45 -6.27 9.68
CA GLY A 45 -2.10 -6.90 8.53
C GLY A 45 -3.51 -6.38 8.25
N TRP A 46 -4.40 -6.47 9.24
CA TRP A 46 -5.79 -6.00 9.14
C TRP A 46 -5.91 -4.50 8.87
N PHE A 47 -4.97 -3.71 9.38
CA PHE A 47 -4.87 -2.28 9.10
C PHE A 47 -4.66 -1.98 7.61
N GLY A 48 -3.97 -2.86 6.86
CA GLY A 48 -3.83 -2.73 5.41
C GLY A 48 -5.17 -2.91 4.70
N TYR A 49 -5.94 -3.93 5.05
CA TYR A 49 -7.28 -4.13 4.50
C TYR A 49 -8.25 -3.01 4.88
N ALA A 50 -8.16 -2.48 6.11
CA ALA A 50 -8.92 -1.29 6.51
C ALA A 50 -8.53 -0.07 5.67
N GLY A 51 -7.24 0.15 5.43
CA GLY A 51 -6.76 1.23 4.55
C GLY A 51 -7.22 1.08 3.10
N LEU A 52 -7.27 -0.15 2.59
CA LEU A 52 -7.84 -0.43 1.27
C LEU A 52 -9.32 0.00 1.20
N LEU A 53 -10.13 -0.35 2.20
CA LEU A 53 -11.53 0.06 2.28
C LEU A 53 -11.69 1.57 2.42
N LEU A 54 -10.78 2.25 3.11
CA LEU A 54 -10.78 3.71 3.22
C LEU A 54 -10.59 4.42 1.87
N GLY A 55 -10.09 3.74 0.82
CA GLY A 55 -10.13 4.30 -0.53
C GLY A 55 -11.54 4.60 -1.01
N GLY A 56 -12.54 3.83 -0.56
CA GLY A 56 -13.95 4.04 -0.85
C GLY A 56 -14.52 5.31 -0.20
N VAL A 57 -13.91 5.81 0.88
CA VAL A 57 -14.30 7.09 1.50
C VAL A 57 -14.12 8.25 0.54
N GLY A 58 -13.22 8.12 -0.45
CA GLY A 58 -13.06 9.11 -1.52
C GLY A 58 -14.36 9.39 -2.29
N TYR A 59 -15.29 8.43 -2.40
CA TYR A 59 -16.61 8.64 -3.00
C TYR A 59 -17.57 9.44 -2.13
N LEU A 60 -17.34 9.46 -0.82
CA LEU A 60 -18.16 10.15 0.16
C LEU A 60 -17.59 11.54 0.50
N SER A 61 -16.54 11.95 -0.22
CA SER A 61 -15.92 13.27 -0.09
C SER A 61 -16.97 14.37 -0.32
N PRO A 62 -17.01 15.43 0.51
CA PRO A 62 -17.97 16.52 0.41
C PRO A 62 -17.81 17.38 -0.86
N VAL A 63 -16.74 17.16 -1.61
CA VAL A 63 -16.50 17.71 -2.95
C VAL A 63 -16.62 16.57 -3.95
N GLU A 64 -17.23 16.85 -5.11
CA GLU A 64 -17.39 15.88 -6.21
C GLU A 64 -16.13 15.02 -6.33
N PRO A 65 -16.26 13.68 -6.20
CA PRO A 65 -15.12 12.79 -6.36
C PRO A 65 -14.50 13.07 -7.73
N PRO A 66 -13.16 13.21 -7.82
CA PRO A 66 -12.50 13.35 -9.11
C PRO A 66 -13.00 12.22 -10.02
N ALA A 67 -13.45 12.52 -11.24
CA ALA A 67 -13.98 11.52 -12.17
C ALA A 67 -12.98 10.36 -12.36
N GLU A 68 -11.69 10.66 -12.24
CA GLU A 68 -10.58 9.73 -12.20
C GLU A 68 -10.75 8.63 -11.15
N TRP A 69 -11.30 8.95 -9.96
CA TRP A 69 -11.43 8.02 -8.84
C TRP A 69 -12.32 6.81 -9.15
N LEU A 70 -13.24 6.93 -10.12
CA LEU A 70 -14.03 5.81 -10.65
C LEU A 70 -13.16 4.74 -11.32
N ILE A 71 -12.02 5.14 -11.90
CA ILE A 71 -11.05 4.24 -12.52
C ILE A 71 -9.99 3.84 -11.49
N ILE A 72 -9.48 4.80 -10.71
CA ILE A 72 -8.41 4.60 -9.75
C ILE A 72 -8.79 3.53 -8.72
N LEU A 73 -9.97 3.65 -8.11
CA LEU A 73 -10.35 2.77 -7.01
C LEU A 73 -10.40 1.28 -7.38
N PRO A 74 -11.12 0.85 -8.44
CA PRO A 74 -11.13 -0.57 -8.80
C PRO A 74 -9.77 -1.06 -9.31
N LEU A 75 -9.07 -0.26 -10.12
CA LEU A 75 -7.79 -0.65 -10.70
C LEU A 75 -6.69 -0.77 -9.64
N VAL A 76 -6.45 0.32 -8.91
CA VAL A 76 -5.41 0.39 -7.88
C VAL A 76 -5.82 -0.43 -6.66
N GLY A 77 -7.11 -0.43 -6.30
CA GLY A 77 -7.61 -1.24 -5.20
C GLY A 77 -7.46 -2.74 -5.46
N GLY A 78 -7.76 -3.21 -6.68
CA GLY A 78 -7.51 -4.60 -7.07
C GLY A 78 -6.02 -4.96 -7.00
N ALA A 79 -5.16 -4.09 -7.53
CA ALA A 79 -3.71 -4.27 -7.45
C ALA A 79 -3.21 -4.28 -5.98
N LEU A 80 -3.66 -3.34 -5.15
CA LEU A 80 -3.34 -3.26 -3.73
C LEU A 80 -3.80 -4.52 -2.98
N MET A 81 -5.01 -5.01 -3.24
CA MET A 81 -5.51 -6.26 -2.65
C MET A 81 -4.58 -7.42 -2.98
N GLY A 82 -4.21 -7.58 -4.25
CA GLY A 82 -3.23 -8.60 -4.67
C GLY A 82 -1.88 -8.43 -3.98
N THR A 83 -1.38 -7.21 -3.86
CA THR A 83 -0.13 -6.89 -3.14
C THR A 83 -0.22 -7.26 -1.66
N LEU A 84 -1.31 -6.92 -0.97
CA LEU A 84 -1.53 -7.24 0.45
C LEU A 84 -1.59 -8.76 0.68
N LEU A 85 -2.36 -9.47 -0.15
CA LEU A 85 -2.45 -10.93 -0.10
C LEU A 85 -1.08 -11.59 -0.28
N LEU A 86 -0.30 -11.09 -1.25
CA LEU A 86 1.03 -11.62 -1.50
C LEU A 86 2.01 -11.32 -0.36
N LYS A 87 1.96 -10.10 0.22
CA LYS A 87 2.72 -9.73 1.42
C LYS A 87 2.40 -10.65 2.61
N HIS A 88 1.15 -11.08 2.77
CA HIS A 88 0.76 -11.98 3.87
C HIS A 88 1.11 -13.44 3.60
N SER A 89 1.27 -13.81 2.33
CA SER A 89 1.58 -15.18 1.93
C SER A 89 3.05 -15.56 2.13
N GLY A 90 3.97 -14.61 2.38
CA GLY A 90 5.37 -14.95 2.60
C GLY A 90 6.24 -13.88 3.25
N GLY A 91 7.55 -14.14 3.29
CA GLY A 91 8.54 -13.28 3.93
C GLY A 91 9.23 -12.29 2.98
N LEU A 92 10.42 -11.80 3.37
CA LEU A 92 11.14 -10.72 2.69
C LEU A 92 11.30 -10.91 1.18
N PHE A 93 11.50 -12.14 0.73
CA PHE A 93 11.69 -12.49 -0.68
C PHE A 93 10.43 -12.35 -1.53
N VAL A 94 9.26 -12.20 -0.92
CA VAL A 94 7.99 -12.01 -1.63
C VAL A 94 7.72 -10.54 -1.94
N LEU A 95 8.37 -9.60 -1.24
CA LEU A 95 8.18 -8.16 -1.46
C LEU A 95 8.46 -7.70 -2.91
N PRO A 96 9.55 -8.16 -3.58
CA PRO A 96 9.78 -7.80 -4.97
C PRO A 96 8.64 -8.27 -5.89
N PHE A 97 8.11 -9.47 -5.67
CA PHE A 97 6.99 -9.99 -6.44
C PHE A 97 5.71 -9.18 -6.18
N ALA A 98 5.50 -8.72 -4.94
CA ALA A 98 4.34 -7.90 -4.59
C ALA A 98 4.41 -6.52 -5.29
N GLY A 99 5.61 -5.94 -5.36
CA GLY A 99 5.87 -4.71 -6.10
C GLY A 99 5.74 -4.89 -7.61
N VAL A 100 6.28 -5.98 -8.17
CA VAL A 100 6.14 -6.31 -9.59
C VAL A 100 4.68 -6.55 -9.95
N LEU A 101 3.92 -7.29 -9.14
CA LEU A 101 2.49 -7.50 -9.37
C LEU A 101 1.73 -6.17 -9.42
N PHE A 102 1.97 -5.29 -8.44
CA PHE A 102 1.36 -3.96 -8.41
C PHE A 102 1.70 -3.14 -9.65
N ALA A 103 3.00 -3.02 -9.96
CA ALA A 103 3.48 -2.23 -11.09
C ALA A 103 3.04 -2.82 -12.44
N ALA A 104 3.06 -4.14 -12.60
CA ALA A 104 2.69 -4.81 -13.84
C ALA A 104 1.21 -4.58 -14.18
N VAL A 105 0.32 -4.57 -13.19
CA VAL A 105 -1.09 -4.24 -13.42
C VAL A 105 -1.24 -2.80 -13.93
N LEU A 106 -0.61 -1.82 -13.27
CA LEU A 106 -0.75 -0.41 -13.67
C LEU A 106 -0.10 -0.11 -15.02
N ILE A 107 1.11 -0.61 -15.25
CA ILE A 107 1.84 -0.44 -16.52
C ILE A 107 1.12 -1.19 -17.64
N GLY A 108 0.64 -2.41 -17.36
CA GLY A 108 -0.10 -3.23 -18.31
C GLY A 108 -1.38 -2.54 -18.76
N VAL A 109 -2.20 -2.07 -17.81
CA VAL A 109 -3.43 -1.32 -18.14
C VAL A 109 -3.10 0.02 -18.79
N GLY A 110 -2.03 0.70 -18.38
CA GLY A 110 -1.59 1.94 -19.06
C GLY A 110 -1.15 1.72 -20.51
N ARG A 111 -0.67 0.53 -20.86
CA ARG A 111 -0.21 0.20 -22.21
C ARG A 111 -1.29 -0.40 -23.10
N PHE A 112 -2.23 -1.14 -22.53
CA PHE A 112 -3.23 -1.90 -23.28
C PHE A 112 -4.68 -1.48 -23.00
N GLY A 113 -4.93 -0.60 -22.02
CA GLY A 113 -6.28 -0.19 -21.63
C GLY A 113 -7.05 0.48 -22.75
N THR A 114 -6.39 1.32 -23.55
CA THR A 114 -7.00 2.00 -24.70
C THR A 114 -7.35 1.07 -25.86
N VAL A 115 -6.80 -0.15 -25.88
CA VAL A 115 -7.19 -1.19 -26.86
C VAL A 115 -8.54 -1.79 -26.49
N LEU A 116 -8.84 -1.90 -25.19
CA LEU A 116 -10.11 -2.44 -24.69
C LEU A 116 -11.19 -1.36 -24.62
N ASP A 117 -10.81 -0.16 -24.20
CA ASP A 117 -11.70 1.00 -24.11
C ASP A 117 -10.91 2.29 -24.42
N PRO A 118 -11.18 2.97 -25.55
CA PRO A 118 -10.49 4.20 -25.94
C PRO A 118 -10.57 5.33 -24.92
N GLN A 119 -11.56 5.31 -24.01
CA GLN A 119 -11.70 6.32 -22.95
C GLN A 119 -10.79 6.06 -21.74
N MET A 120 -10.18 4.87 -21.62
CA MET A 120 -9.26 4.53 -20.52
C MET A 120 -7.85 5.09 -20.72
N THR A 121 -7.72 6.41 -20.67
CA THR A 121 -6.44 7.13 -20.85
C THR A 121 -5.68 7.34 -19.53
N LEU A 122 -6.41 7.43 -18.40
CA LEU A 122 -5.84 7.74 -17.09
C LEU A 122 -4.69 6.80 -16.66
N PRO A 123 -4.77 5.46 -16.81
CA PRO A 123 -3.67 4.58 -16.42
C PRO A 123 -2.39 4.76 -17.26
N GLY A 124 -2.53 5.33 -18.46
CA GLY A 124 -1.41 5.70 -19.34
C GLY A 124 -0.75 7.04 -18.96
N ASN A 125 -1.35 7.80 -18.03
CA ASN A 125 -0.81 9.09 -17.59
C ASN A 125 0.49 8.89 -16.77
N PRO A 126 1.62 9.55 -17.14
CA PRO A 126 2.86 9.46 -16.38
C PRO A 126 2.73 9.88 -14.92
N GLU A 127 1.89 10.86 -14.61
CA GLU A 127 1.64 11.33 -13.25
C GLU A 127 0.92 10.27 -12.40
N PHE A 128 -0.06 9.56 -12.99
CA PHE A 128 -0.76 8.47 -12.34
C PHE A 128 0.20 7.33 -11.96
N GLN A 129 0.99 6.87 -12.93
CA GLN A 129 1.95 5.79 -12.71
C GLN A 129 3.04 6.21 -11.71
N ARG A 130 3.59 7.42 -11.84
CA ARG A 130 4.61 7.94 -10.95
C ARG A 130 4.12 7.96 -9.50
N ASN A 131 2.95 8.52 -9.23
CA ASN A 131 2.43 8.65 -7.86
C ASN A 131 2.11 7.29 -7.24
N ALA A 132 1.44 6.39 -7.97
CA ALA A 132 1.12 5.05 -7.47
C ALA A 132 2.38 4.19 -7.24
N ILE A 133 3.30 4.16 -8.21
CA ILE A 133 4.51 3.33 -8.13
C ILE A 133 5.47 3.89 -7.08
N MET A 134 5.66 5.21 -7.00
CA MET A 134 6.51 5.81 -5.95
C MET A 134 5.97 5.49 -4.56
N ALA A 135 4.67 5.65 -4.32
CA ALA A 135 4.04 5.31 -3.06
C ALA A 135 4.27 3.85 -2.66
N MET A 136 4.07 2.94 -3.62
CA MET A 136 4.33 1.51 -3.43
C MET A 136 5.81 1.23 -3.11
N LEU A 137 6.74 1.79 -3.88
CA LEU A 137 8.18 1.58 -3.68
C LEU A 137 8.65 2.06 -2.30
N ILE A 138 8.17 3.21 -1.86
CA ILE A 138 8.47 3.74 -0.52
C ILE A 138 7.96 2.77 0.55
N ALA A 139 6.70 2.36 0.46
CA ALA A 139 6.10 1.48 1.47
C ALA A 139 6.76 0.09 1.52
N LEU A 140 7.07 -0.51 0.35
CA LEU A 140 7.77 -1.79 0.29
C LEU A 140 9.21 -1.69 0.79
N SER A 141 9.88 -0.56 0.56
CA SER A 141 11.23 -0.31 1.12
C SER A 141 11.19 -0.29 2.66
N VAL A 142 10.20 0.39 3.24
CA VAL A 142 9.97 0.38 4.71
C VAL A 142 9.69 -1.04 5.19
N SER A 143 8.87 -1.79 4.46
CA SER A 143 8.55 -3.20 4.77
C SER A 143 9.82 -4.06 4.76
N ALA A 144 10.68 -3.89 3.75
CA ALA A 144 11.94 -4.62 3.63
C ALA A 144 12.90 -4.30 4.79
N VAL A 145 13.06 -3.03 5.15
CA VAL A 145 13.88 -2.61 6.30
C VAL A 145 13.37 -3.20 7.61
N ARG A 146 12.05 -3.20 7.83
CA ARG A 146 11.44 -3.82 9.02
C ARG A 146 11.74 -5.31 9.07
N GLN A 147 11.45 -6.04 8.00
CA GLN A 147 11.64 -7.49 7.95
C GLN A 147 13.11 -7.88 8.08
N LEU A 148 14.03 -7.10 7.50
CA LEU A 148 15.47 -7.29 7.67
C LEU A 148 15.91 -7.07 9.12
N THR A 149 15.40 -6.02 9.76
CA THR A 149 15.69 -5.73 11.18
C THR A 149 15.20 -6.87 12.07
N GLU A 150 13.97 -7.35 11.86
CA GLU A 150 13.42 -8.49 12.60
C GLU A 150 14.25 -9.77 12.39
N LEU A 151 14.68 -10.05 11.16
CA LEU A 151 15.54 -11.20 10.85
C LEU A 151 16.89 -11.11 11.58
N ILE A 152 17.54 -9.94 11.55
CA ILE A 152 18.82 -9.69 12.23
C ILE A 152 18.64 -9.87 13.75
N LEU A 153 17.61 -9.28 14.35
CA LEU A 153 17.35 -9.38 15.79
C LEU A 153 17.03 -10.81 16.22
N ARG A 154 16.25 -11.56 15.44
CA ARG A 154 15.97 -12.99 15.69
C ARG A 154 17.25 -13.82 15.65
N ARG A 155 18.10 -13.61 14.64
CA ARG A 155 19.40 -14.31 14.54
C ARG A 155 20.32 -13.99 15.72
N ARG A 156 20.34 -12.74 16.20
CA ARG A 156 21.12 -12.36 17.39
C ARG A 156 20.61 -13.06 18.66
N ARG A 157 19.29 -13.15 18.85
CA ARG A 157 18.69 -13.84 20.00
C ARG A 157 18.97 -15.34 20.00
N MET A 158 18.93 -15.99 18.84
CA MET A 158 19.25 -17.43 18.73
C MET A 158 20.74 -17.74 18.93
N ARG A 159 21.62 -16.75 18.77
CA ARG A 159 23.07 -16.88 19.02
C ARG A 159 23.47 -16.48 20.44
N ALA A 160 22.57 -15.91 21.23
CA ALA A 160 22.84 -15.64 22.64
C ALA A 160 22.90 -16.99 23.37
N PRO A 161 24.04 -17.36 23.98
CA PRO A 161 24.15 -18.61 24.72
C PRO A 161 23.10 -18.63 25.81
N THR A 162 22.33 -19.71 25.89
CA THR A 162 21.58 -20.06 27.09
C THR A 162 22.59 -20.14 28.22
N ALA A 163 22.69 -19.11 29.05
CA ALA A 163 23.46 -19.19 30.28
C ALA A 163 22.84 -20.34 31.08
N THR A 164 23.55 -21.47 31.12
CA THR A 164 23.27 -22.62 31.98
C THR A 164 23.13 -22.11 33.41
N ILE A 165 21.92 -22.09 33.93
CA ILE A 165 21.67 -21.98 35.37
C ILE A 165 21.97 -23.38 35.90
N GLY A 166 23.09 -23.49 36.61
CA GLY A 166 23.51 -24.71 37.31
C GLY A 166 22.68 -25.00 38.55
#